data_AF-A0A948Y866-F1
#
_entry.id   AF-A0A948Y866-F1
#
_cell.length_a   1.000
_cell.length_b   1.000
_cell.length_c   1.000
_cell.angle_alpha   90.00
_cell.angle_beta   90.00
_cell.angle_gamma   90.00
#
_symmetry.space_group_name_H-M   'P 1'
#
loop_
_entity.id
_entity.type
_entity.pdbx_description
1 polymer ?
#
loop_
_entity_poly.entity_id
_entity_poly.type
_entity_poly.pdbx_seq_one_letter_code
_entity_poly.pdbx_strand_id
1 'polypeptide(L)' 'MSYFVYILRTSSNTLYIGQTNNLEKRLKEHKERSSRSAKYMKYFSS' A
#
# COMPACT_ATOMS: atom_id res chain seq x y z
N MET A 1 16.92 -12.61 -0.07
CA MET A 1 15.76 -11.94 0.54
C MET A 1 15.51 -10.64 -0.22
N SER A 2 14.37 -10.48 -0.88
CA SER A 2 14.09 -9.24 -1.62
C SER A 2 13.49 -8.19 -0.69
N TYR A 3 13.92 -6.94 -0.85
CA TYR A 3 13.42 -5.80 -0.10
C TYR A 3 13.05 -4.70 -1.08
N PHE A 4 11.80 -4.27 -1.04
CA PHE A 4 11.26 -3.28 -1.96
C PHE A 4 10.88 -2.03 -1.19
N VAL A 5 11.25 -0.88 -1.74
CA VAL A 5 10.67 0.41 -1.41
C VAL A 5 9.84 0.84 -2.62
N TYR A 6 8.61 1.28 -2.40
CA TYR A 6 7.66 1.56 -3.46
C TYR A 6 6.89 2.86 -3.18
N ILE A 7 6.37 3.47 -4.25
CA ILE A 7 5.52 4.66 -4.19
C ILE A 7 4.18 4.32 -4.86
N LEU A 8 3.08 4.57 -4.15
CA LEU A 8 1.71 4.45 -4.67
C LEU A 8 1.10 5.84 -4.83
N ARG A 9 0.36 6.04 -5.92
CA ARG A 9 -0.50 7.20 -6.10
C ARG A 9 -1.92 6.84 -5.65
N THR A 10 -2.48 7.66 -4.79
CA THR A 10 -3.85 7.49 -4.29
C THR A 10 -4.86 8.12 -5.25
N SER A 11 -6.16 7.82 -5.04
CA SER A 11 -7.25 8.47 -5.78
C SER A 11 -7.36 9.98 -5.52
N SER A 12 -6.84 10.48 -4.41
CA SER A 12 -6.74 11.93 -4.13
C SER A 12 -5.46 12.56 -4.67
N ASN A 13 -4.75 11.87 -5.57
CA ASN A 13 -3.51 12.32 -6.20
C ASN A 13 -2.34 12.56 -5.23
N THR A 14 -2.42 12.01 -4.02
CA THR A 14 -1.31 12.03 -3.05
C THR A 14 -0.40 10.81 -3.26
N LEU A 15 0.83 10.90 -2.75
CA LEU A 15 1.80 9.82 -2.83
C LEU A 15 1.97 9.15 -1.46
N TYR A 16 2.02 7.82 -1.45
CA TYR A 16 2.32 7.02 -0.28
C TYR A 16 3.57 6.18 -0.55
N ILE A 17 4.51 6.23 0.39
CA ILE A 17 5.76 5.46 0.31
C ILE A 17 5.66 4.32 1.31
N GLY A 18 6.06 3.12 0.88
CA GLY A 18 6.07 1.95 1.74
C GLY A 18 7.25 1.03 1.44
N GLN A 19 7.47 0.09 2.35
CA GLN A 19 8.48 -0.95 2.21
C GLN A 19 7.89 -2.33 2.51
N THR A 20 8.37 -3.36 1.82
CA THR A 20 7.93 -4.76 2.00
C THR A 20 8.96 -5.74 1.43
N ASN A 21 8.93 -6.97 1.91
CA ASN A 21 9.63 -8.12 1.30
C ASN A 21 8.72 -8.92 0.34
N ASN A 22 7.41 -8.63 0.32
CA ASN A 22 6.43 -9.24 -0.57
C ASN A 22 5.47 -8.17 -1.11
N LEU A 23 5.65 -7.80 -2.38
CA LEU A 23 4.92 -6.70 -3.02
C LEU A 23 3.46 -7.07 -3.27
N GLU A 24 3.21 -8.26 -3.82
CA GLU A 24 1.88 -8.74 -4.20
C GLU A 24 0.94 -8.80 -2.98
N LYS A 25 1.40 -9.42 -1.89
CA LYS A 25 0.64 -9.48 -0.64
C LYS A 25 0.33 -8.08 -0.11
N ARG A 26 1.31 -7.18 -0.13
CA ARG A 26 1.15 -5.82 0.41
C ARG A 26 0.17 -4.99 -0.42
N LEU A 27 0.19 -5.11 -1.75
CA LEU A 27 -0.76 -4.47 -2.64
C LEU A 27 -2.19 -4.98 -2.40
N LYS A 28 -2.34 -6.30 -2.23
CA LYS A 28 -3.63 -6.91 -1.88
C LYS A 28 -4.18 -6.38 -0.55
N GLU A 29 -3.35 -6.33 0.49
CA GLU A 29 -3.73 -5.79 1.80
C GLU A 29 -4.18 -4.32 1.70
N HIS A 30 -3.49 -3.49 0.90
CA HIS A 30 -3.89 -2.10 0.65
C HIS A 30 -5.23 -2.00 -0.07
N LYS A 31 -5.44 -2.78 -1.13
CA LYS A 31 -6.66 -2.78 -1.95
C LYS A 31 -7.88 -3.29 -1.18
N GLU A 32 -7.71 -4.34 -0.37
CA GLU A 32 -8.79 -4.93 0.45
C GLU A 32 -9.09 -4.13 1.72
N ARG A 33 -8.30 -3.08 2.02
CA ARG A 33 -8.39 -2.30 3.26
C ARG A 33 -8.37 -3.19 4.51
N SER A 34 -7.60 -4.27 4.44
CA SER A 34 -7.52 -5.25 5.52
C SER A 34 -7.03 -4.61 6.82
N SER A 35 -7.21 -5.28 7.96
CA SER A 35 -6.68 -4.79 9.25
C SER A 35 -5.19 -4.45 9.18
N ARG A 36 -4.42 -5.15 8.33
CA ARG A 36 -2.98 -5.00 8.09
C ARG A 36 -2.60 -3.89 7.10
N SER A 37 -3.56 -3.29 6.40
CA SER A 37 -3.29 -2.14 5.54
C SER A 37 -2.81 -0.95 6.37
N ALA A 38 -1.92 -0.13 5.79
CA ALA A 38 -1.53 1.14 6.38
C ALA A 38 -2.77 2.02 6.61
N LYS A 39 -2.86 2.62 7.80
CA LYS A 39 -4.00 3.46 8.20
C LYS A 39 -4.34 4.51 7.14
N TYR A 40 -3.33 5.16 6.57
CA TYR A 40 -3.48 6.15 5.52
C TYR A 40 -4.14 5.58 4.26
N MET A 41 -3.73 4.39 3.81
CA MET A 41 -4.28 3.74 2.60
C MET A 41 -5.75 3.35 2.74
N LYS A 42 -6.28 3.17 3.96
CA LYS A 42 -7.70 2.81 4.17
C LYS A 42 -8.66 3.94 3.80
N TYR A 43 -8.21 5.19 3.79
CA TYR A 43 -9.04 6.36 3.47
C TYR A 43 -9.25 6.58 1.97
N PHE A 44 -8.49 5.88 1.12
CA PHE A 44 -8.58 6.05 -0.32
C PHE A 44 -9.31 4.85 -0.95
N SER A 45 -10.13 5.13 -1.97
CA SER A 45 -10.58 4.12 -2.93
C SER A 45 -9.43 3.75 -3.86
N SER A 46 -9.31 2.45 -4.13
CA SER A 46 -8.43 1.91 -5.17
C SER A 46 -9.08 2.03 -6.54
#